data_AF-A0A396RZ40-F1
#
_entry.id   AF-A0A396RZ40-F1
#
_cell.length_a   1.000
_cell.length_b   1.000
_cell.length_c   1.000
_cell.angle_alpha   90.00
_cell.angle_beta   90.00
_cell.angle_gamma   90.00
#
_symmetry.space_group_name_H-M   'P 1'
#
loop_
_entity.id
_entity.type
_entity.pdbx_description
1 polymer ?
#
loop_
_entity_poly.entity_id
_entity_poly.type
_entity_poly.pdbx_seq_one_letter_code
_entity_poly.pdbx_strand_id
1 'polypeptide(L)'
;MFDSGITELLLVALVGLLVLGPQRLQHSARVLGRLLGKAKGWLAEVQAQVGQELPEAELKELRRDMERVRSSNVRRNLLEQVTLSEKSERADITR
;
A
#
# COMPACT_ATOMS: atom_id res chain seq x y z
N MET A 1 -17.61 -7.73 2.06
CA MET A 1 -18.25 -7.05 3.21
C MET A 1 -17.14 -6.77 4.21
N PHE A 2 -16.96 -5.51 4.63
CA PHE A 2 -15.72 -4.90 5.18
C PHE A 2 -14.64 -4.49 4.14
N ASP A 3 -15.00 -3.81 3.04
CA ASP A 3 -14.04 -3.34 2.01
C ASP A 3 -13.43 -1.95 2.33
N SER A 4 -13.77 -1.36 3.49
CA SER A 4 -13.41 0.01 3.87
C SER A 4 -12.43 0.01 5.04
N GLY A 5 -11.14 0.27 4.77
CA GLY A 5 -10.05 0.20 5.76
C GLY A 5 -10.23 1.05 7.02
N ILE A 6 -11.09 2.08 6.98
CA ILE A 6 -11.46 2.86 8.18
C ILE A 6 -12.26 2.01 9.18
N THR A 7 -13.21 1.21 8.70
CA THR A 7 -14.06 0.37 9.55
C THR A 7 -13.24 -0.72 10.26
N GLU A 8 -12.29 -1.31 9.54
CA GLU A 8 -11.41 -2.34 10.07
C GLU A 8 -10.43 -1.76 11.10
N LEU A 9 -9.87 -0.58 10.84
CA LEU A 9 -9.07 0.15 11.82
C LEU A 9 -9.85 0.48 13.09
N LEU A 10 -11.11 0.88 12.96
CA LEU A 10 -11.97 1.20 14.10
C LEU A 10 -12.25 -0.05 14.95
N LEU A 11 -12.50 -1.21 14.31
CA LEU A 11 -12.65 -2.49 15.00
C LEU A 11 -11.38 -2.90 15.74
N VAL A 12 -10.22 -2.82 15.09
CA VAL A 12 -8.93 -3.14 15.72
C VAL A 12 -8.63 -2.19 16.88
N ALA A 13 -8.93 -0.89 16.73
CA ALA A 13 -8.78 0.08 17.81
C ALA A 13 -9.67 -0.27 19.00
N LEU A 14 -10.92 -0.64 18.76
CA LEU A 14 -11.87 -1.03 19.82
C LEU A 14 -11.40 -2.29 20.56
N VAL A 15 -11.00 -3.33 19.83
CA VAL A 15 -10.45 -4.58 20.41
C VAL A 15 -9.17 -4.30 21.19
N GLY A 16 -8.28 -3.47 20.64
CA GLY A 16 -7.05 -3.05 21.30
C GLY A 16 -7.32 -2.30 22.61
N LEU A 17 -8.33 -1.42 22.64
CA LEU A 17 -8.76 -0.75 23.86
C LEU A 17 -9.30 -1.73 24.90
N LEU A 18 -10.03 -2.76 24.49
CA LEU A 18 -10.61 -3.74 25.40
C LEU A 18 -9.54 -4.66 26.02
N VAL A 19 -8.62 -5.17 25.20
CA VAL A 19 -7.62 -6.16 25.62
C VAL A 19 -6.45 -5.51 26.37
N LEU A 20 -5.84 -4.48 25.78
CA LEU A 20 -4.72 -3.77 26.40
C LEU A 20 -5.21 -2.73 27.40
N GLY A 21 -6.38 -2.14 27.22
CA GLY A 21 -6.82 -0.97 27.98
C GLY A 21 -6.34 0.34 27.35
N PRO A 22 -7.11 1.44 27.49
CA PRO A 22 -6.82 2.73 26.85
C PRO A 22 -5.48 3.35 27.27
N GLN A 23 -5.10 3.16 28.54
CA GLN A 23 -3.84 3.66 29.10
C GLN A 23 -2.59 2.99 28.47
N ARG A 24 -2.69 1.68 28.15
CA ARG A 24 -1.55 0.86 27.70
C ARG A 24 -1.38 0.91 26.19
N LEU A 25 -2.47 1.02 25.43
CA LEU A 25 -2.43 1.22 23.99
C LEU A 25 -1.68 2.51 23.64
N GLN A 26 -1.96 3.62 24.35
CA GLN A 26 -1.28 4.89 24.13
C GLN A 26 0.21 4.83 24.51
N HIS A 27 0.58 4.04 25.52
CA HIS A 27 1.98 3.84 25.87
C HIS A 27 2.69 3.02 24.77
N SER A 28 2.08 1.93 24.32
CA SER A 28 2.62 1.05 23.28
C SER A 28 2.74 1.76 21.94
N ALA A 29 1.76 2.59 21.56
CA ALA A 29 1.81 3.43 20.37
C ALA A 29 2.97 4.43 20.41
N ARG A 30 3.28 5.01 21.58
CA ARG A 30 4.45 5.87 21.76
C ARG A 30 5.77 5.10 21.61
N VAL A 31 5.84 3.89 22.12
CA VAL A 31 7.03 3.03 21.97
C VAL A 31 7.23 2.62 20.52
N LEU A 32 6.19 2.07 19.87
CA LEU A 32 6.19 1.73 18.45
C LEU A 32 6.51 2.94 17.58
N GLY A 33 5.92 4.10 17.87
CA GLY A 33 6.18 5.35 17.16
C GLY A 33 7.63 5.81 17.28
N ARG A 34 8.26 5.68 18.46
CA ARG A 34 9.69 5.98 18.63
C ARG A 34 10.58 5.00 17.86
N LEU A 35 10.22 3.70 17.84
CA LEU A 35 10.97 2.68 17.10
C LEU A 35 10.88 2.90 15.59
N LEU A 36 9.67 3.08 15.07
CA LEU A 36 9.43 3.39 13.65
C LEU A 36 10.06 4.73 13.25
N GLY A 37 10.01 5.74 14.15
CA GLY A 37 10.65 7.03 13.92
C GLY A 37 12.16 6.92 13.78
N LYS A 38 12.81 6.12 14.64
CA LYS A 38 14.24 5.83 14.55
C LYS A 38 14.58 5.08 13.25
N ALA A 39 13.82 4.05 12.90
CA ALA A 39 14.01 3.32 11.65
C ALA A 39 13.86 4.23 10.42
N LYS A 40 12.81 5.07 10.38
CA LYS A 40 12.60 6.06 9.32
C LYS A 40 13.77 7.05 9.22
N GLY A 41 14.32 7.48 10.35
CA GLY A 41 15.52 8.32 10.39
C GLY A 41 16.72 7.64 9.73
N TRP A 42 16.94 6.35 10.00
CA TRP A 42 18.02 5.58 9.38
C TRP A 42 17.83 5.41 7.87
N LEU A 43 16.60 5.14 7.41
CA LEU A 43 16.32 5.10 5.97
C LEU A 43 16.57 6.46 5.30
N ALA A 44 16.23 7.57 5.98
CA ALA A 44 16.49 8.92 5.46
C ALA A 44 17.99 9.22 5.36
N GLU A 45 18.79 8.76 6.33
CA GLU A 45 20.25 8.88 6.32
C GLU A 45 20.86 8.10 5.14
N VAL A 46 20.39 6.87 4.91
CA VAL A 46 20.81 6.04 3.76
C VAL A 46 20.38 6.70 2.46
N GLN A 47 19.13 7.18 2.36
CA GLN A 47 18.66 7.89 1.18
C GLN A 47 19.47 9.17 0.90
N ALA A 48 19.93 9.88 1.93
CA ALA A 48 20.76 11.07 1.79
C ALA A 48 22.20 10.74 1.33
N GLN A 49 22.76 9.62 1.77
CA GLN A 49 24.07 9.14 1.33
C GLN A 49 24.03 8.62 -0.12
N VAL A 50 22.99 7.87 -0.47
CA VAL A 50 22.84 7.27 -1.80
C VAL A 50 22.30 8.31 -2.81
N GLY A 51 21.58 9.34 -2.35
CA GLY A 51 20.96 10.39 -3.18
C GLY A 51 21.92 11.34 -3.89
N GLN A 52 23.22 11.31 -3.60
CA GLN A 52 24.22 12.04 -4.40
C GLN A 52 24.74 11.24 -5.61
N GLU A 53 24.46 9.94 -5.70
CA GLU A 53 24.95 9.06 -6.78
C GLU A 53 23.86 8.26 -7.50
N LEU A 54 22.58 8.33 -7.06
CA LEU A 54 21.47 7.64 -7.73
C LEU A 54 21.12 8.28 -9.08
N PRO A 55 21.28 7.57 -10.20
CA PRO A 55 20.84 8.05 -11.49
C PRO A 55 19.32 8.24 -11.48
N GLU A 56 18.82 9.31 -12.11
CA GLU A 56 17.39 9.60 -12.22
C GLU A 56 16.55 8.41 -12.77
N ALA A 57 17.20 7.50 -13.50
CA ALA A 57 16.62 6.27 -14.01
C ALA A 57 16.12 5.32 -12.91
N GLU A 58 16.87 5.10 -11.83
CA GLU A 58 16.49 4.19 -10.74
C GLU A 58 15.37 4.78 -9.87
N LEU A 59 15.36 6.10 -9.66
CA LEU A 59 14.27 6.79 -8.96
C LEU A 59 12.94 6.66 -9.72
N LYS A 60 12.99 6.67 -11.06
CA LYS A 60 11.81 6.51 -11.92
C LYS A 60 11.26 5.09 -11.90
N GLU A 61 12.14 4.10 -11.81
CA GLU A 61 11.76 2.69 -11.68
C GLU A 61 11.13 2.41 -10.31
N LEU A 62 11.74 2.91 -9.22
CA LEU A 62 11.20 2.76 -7.86
C LEU A 62 9.83 3.44 -7.71
N ARG A 63 9.63 4.59 -8.35
CA ARG A 63 8.32 5.26 -8.42
C ARG A 63 7.31 4.43 -9.19
N ARG A 64 7.68 3.85 -10.34
CA ARG A 64 6.81 2.94 -11.10
C ARG A 64 6.40 1.73 -10.29
N ASP A 65 7.32 1.15 -9.52
CA ASP A 65 7.02 -0.02 -8.71
C ASP A 65 6.15 0.33 -7.49
N MET A 66 6.40 1.46 -6.83
CA MET A 66 5.47 1.99 -5.82
C MET A 66 4.08 2.25 -6.42
N GLU A 67 4.00 2.75 -7.64
CA GLU A 67 2.73 3.02 -8.32
C GLU A 67 2.02 1.73 -8.74
N ARG A 68 2.75 0.67 -9.10
CA ARG A 68 2.23 -0.69 -9.31
C ARG A 68 1.72 -1.33 -8.01
N VAL A 69 2.46 -1.19 -6.91
CA VAL A 69 2.05 -1.71 -5.59
C VAL A 69 0.84 -0.95 -5.05
N ARG A 70 0.80 0.38 -5.23
CA ARG A 70 -0.34 1.22 -4.87
C ARG A 70 -1.56 0.95 -5.76
N SER A 71 -1.32 0.61 -7.03
CA SER A 71 -2.38 0.21 -7.95
C SER A 71 -2.79 -1.25 -7.80
N SER A 72 -2.21 -2.04 -6.86
CA SER A 72 -2.69 -3.39 -6.46
C SER A 72 -4.14 -3.43 -5.93
N ASN A 73 -4.83 -2.29 -5.93
CA ASN A 73 -6.24 -2.18 -6.32
C ASN A 73 -6.50 -2.61 -7.80
N VAL A 74 -5.73 -3.59 -8.30
CA VAL A 74 -5.63 -4.11 -9.68
C VAL A 74 -6.97 -4.63 -10.20
N ARG A 75 -7.96 -4.76 -9.31
CA ARG A 75 -9.37 -5.07 -9.58
C ARG A 75 -9.98 -4.31 -10.77
N ARG A 76 -9.57 -3.06 -11.04
CA ARG A 76 -10.15 -2.29 -12.15
C ARG A 76 -9.63 -2.71 -13.53
N ASN A 77 -8.37 -3.12 -13.64
CA ASN A 77 -7.74 -3.43 -14.94
C ASN A 77 -7.96 -4.88 -15.39
N LEU A 78 -8.36 -5.78 -14.48
CA LEU A 78 -8.72 -7.17 -14.82
C LEU A 78 -10.13 -7.28 -15.42
N LEU A 79 -11.06 -6.43 -14.99
CA LEU A 79 -12.45 -6.44 -15.48
C LEU A 79 -12.60 -5.82 -16.89
N GLU A 80 -11.63 -5.01 -17.31
CA GLU A 80 -11.60 -4.40 -18.64
C GLU A 80 -10.99 -5.33 -19.71
N GLN A 81 -10.03 -6.20 -19.33
CA GLN A 81 -9.44 -7.15 -20.27
C GLN A 81 -10.36 -8.34 -20.59
N VAL A 82 -11.20 -8.78 -19.65
CA VAL A 82 -12.17 -9.87 -19.90
C VAL A 82 -13.34 -9.41 -20.78
N THR A 83 -13.76 -8.13 -20.66
CA THR A 83 -14.89 -7.60 -21.44
C THR A 83 -14.53 -7.23 -22.89
N LEU A 84 -13.26 -6.91 -23.17
CA LEU A 84 -12.79 -6.67 -24.54
C LEU A 84 -12.46 -7.97 -25.29
N SER A 85 -12.14 -9.06 -24.59
CA SER A 85 -11.87 -10.36 -25.20
C SER A 85 -13.14 -11.07 -25.69
N GLU A 86 -14.27 -10.98 -24.98
CA GLU A 86 -15.53 -11.63 -25.42
C GLU A 86 -16.19 -10.95 -26.63
N LYS A 87 -15.99 -9.64 -26.83
CA LYS A 87 -16.63 -8.91 -27.94
C LYS A 87 -15.92 -9.12 -29.28
N SER A 88 -14.65 -9.52 -29.27
CA SER A 88 -13.89 -9.82 -30.49
C SER A 88 -14.18 -11.22 -31.04
N GLU A 89 -14.56 -12.17 -30.19
CA GLU A 89 -14.80 -13.56 -30.60
C GLU A 89 -16.18 -13.77 -31.26
N ARG A 90 -17.18 -12.94 -30.93
CA ARG A 90 -18.52 -13.01 -31.56
C ARG A 90 -18.63 -12.32 -32.93
N ALA A 91 -17.61 -11.56 -33.35
CA ALA A 91 -17.62 -10.86 -34.64
C ALA A 91 -17.03 -11.69 -35.79
N ASP A 92 -16.32 -12.78 -35.48
CA ASP A 92 -15.60 -13.58 -36.49
C ASP A 92 -16.41 -14.79 -37.01
N ILE A 93 -17.59 -15.04 -36.46
CA ILE A 93 -18.47 -16.19 -36.83
C ILE A 93 -19.59 -15.84 -37.83
N THR A 94 -19.61 -14.62 -38.39
CA THR A 94 -20.65 -14.19 -39.36
C THR A 94 -20.04 -13.71 -40.70
N ARG A 95 -18.91 -14.27 -41.13
CA ARG A 95 -18.42 -14.07 -42.49
C ARG A 95 -18.12 -15.38 -43.20
#